data_AF-A0A956R8Z2-F1
#
_entry.id   AF-A0A956R8Z2-F1
#
_cell.length_a   1.000
_cell.length_b   1.000
_cell.length_c   1.000
_cell.angle_alpha   90.00
_cell.angle_beta   90.00
_cell.angle_gamma   90.00
#
_symmetry.space_group_name_H-M   'P 1'
#
loop_
_entity.id
_entity.type
_entity.pdbx_description
1 polymer ?
#
loop_
_entity_poly.entity_id
_entity_poly.type
_entity_poly.pdbx_seq_one_letter_code
_entity_poly.pdbx_strand_id
1 'polypeptide(L)'
;MRPGAESSSGPRRSVAVAFALVAGLGSACRDEGGEDPTRDDEPAPMGTTGDSGSSTGEPYVPSEEATDQCALAPSIGAGRHHGSMRGKVSELGGACGREGPDAFFRLDVPRRSDVWLQGLGVGFSPRVGVLPHACSNDWASRMVGCTEGVGTWLVDVPAGASLVISVGADDALPLFDEPPPADGPDPLGFELEVRLRNVLDEGDPCEPPGRGRCGSGTACVVPPAPEDDPDAPPPEAVCTVLPGDTCQTAIPVAVPLTPGGTSVEIDPATPQTDAHLHSCGGARSRERVLRLTLPEIGPHSIVVHASHPEVGLALRAPGCLAAQERGCVDPVGEAGGPLQAEIEGMEAFLFVELPPALGDEPDGGTSTGEIDMGEEAPIVVDIERFEPSPFGQ
;
A
#
# COMPACT_ATOMS: atom_id res chain seq x y z
N MET A 1 35.03 40.89 -6.21
CA MET A 1 35.47 39.50 -6.47
C MET A 1 34.77 38.62 -5.45
N ARG A 2 33.84 37.79 -5.90
CA ARG A 2 32.99 36.92 -5.06
C ARG A 2 33.65 35.53 -4.94
N PRO A 3 33.57 34.84 -3.79
CA PRO A 3 33.83 33.40 -3.71
C PRO A 3 32.56 32.61 -4.08
N GLY A 4 32.76 31.50 -4.80
CA GLY A 4 31.71 30.60 -5.26
C GLY A 4 31.26 29.64 -4.15
N ALA A 5 29.96 29.36 -4.13
CA ALA A 5 29.35 28.35 -3.29
C ALA A 5 29.38 26.99 -4.02
N GLU A 6 29.96 25.99 -3.38
CA GLU A 6 29.87 24.59 -3.79
C GLU A 6 28.55 24.01 -3.31
N SER A 7 27.72 23.55 -4.24
CA SER A 7 26.48 22.83 -3.98
C SER A 7 26.79 21.33 -3.94
N SER A 8 26.76 20.71 -2.75
CA SER A 8 26.86 19.26 -2.59
C SER A 8 25.46 18.66 -2.48
N SER A 9 24.95 18.11 -3.57
CA SER A 9 23.77 17.24 -3.57
C SER A 9 24.21 15.81 -3.22
N GLY A 10 23.98 15.38 -1.98
CA GLY A 10 24.14 13.99 -1.57
C GLY A 10 22.91 13.14 -1.93
N PRO A 11 23.06 11.81 -2.09
CA PRO A 11 21.97 10.91 -2.46
C PRO A 11 20.94 10.76 -1.32
N ARG A 12 19.65 10.83 -1.68
CA ARG A 12 18.52 10.52 -0.80
C ARG A 12 18.51 9.02 -0.52
N ARG A 13 18.70 8.61 0.73
CA ARG A 13 18.54 7.22 1.17
C ARG A 13 17.09 7.01 1.63
N SER A 14 16.32 6.23 0.88
CA SER A 14 15.05 5.68 1.36
C SER A 14 15.37 4.58 2.37
N VAL A 15 14.90 4.73 3.61
CA VAL A 15 15.05 3.71 4.67
C VAL A 15 13.78 2.88 4.69
N ALA A 16 13.85 1.64 4.20
CA ALA A 16 12.81 0.65 4.43
C ALA A 16 13.01 0.04 5.83
N VAL A 17 12.03 0.23 6.72
CA VAL A 17 12.04 -0.35 8.07
C VAL A 17 11.23 -1.65 8.04
N ALA A 18 11.90 -2.79 8.22
CA ALA A 18 11.24 -4.07 8.43
C ALA A 18 10.83 -4.20 9.91
N PHE A 19 9.54 -4.42 10.18
CA PHE A 19 9.02 -4.66 11.52
C PHE A 19 9.27 -6.12 11.95
N ALA A 20 10.08 -6.32 12.98
CA ALA A 20 10.14 -7.58 13.71
C ALA A 20 9.22 -7.49 14.93
N LEU A 21 8.03 -8.07 14.84
CA LEU A 21 7.08 -8.11 15.96
C LEU A 21 7.38 -9.34 16.84
N VAL A 22 7.83 -9.09 18.07
CA VAL A 22 8.07 -10.13 19.07
C VAL A 22 6.73 -10.60 19.61
N ALA A 23 6.28 -11.79 19.18
CA ALA A 23 5.11 -12.46 19.75
C ALA A 23 5.40 -12.89 21.19
N GLY A 24 4.82 -12.18 22.16
CA GLY A 24 4.82 -12.57 23.56
C GLY A 24 3.86 -13.74 23.79
N LEU A 25 4.40 -14.89 24.20
CA LEU A 25 3.63 -16.04 24.70
C LEU A 25 2.91 -15.64 26.01
N GLY A 26 1.63 -15.34 25.90
CA GLY A 26 0.71 -15.14 27.03
C GLY A 26 0.11 -16.46 27.50
N SER A 27 0.48 -16.86 28.72
CA SER A 27 0.00 -18.06 29.42
C SER A 27 -1.51 -18.04 29.65
N ALA A 28 -2.13 -19.20 29.45
CA ALA A 28 -3.52 -19.49 29.75
C ALA A 28 -3.86 -19.32 31.24
N CYS A 29 -4.95 -18.61 31.52
CA CYS A 29 -5.72 -18.75 32.76
C CYS A 29 -7.15 -19.15 32.39
N ARG A 30 -7.43 -20.42 32.68
CA ARG A 30 -8.73 -21.08 32.73
C ARG A 30 -9.45 -20.58 33.99
N ASP A 31 -10.70 -20.13 33.85
CA ASP A 31 -11.62 -20.11 34.99
C ASP A 31 -13.02 -20.53 34.53
N GLU A 32 -13.63 -21.38 35.34
CA GLU A 32 -14.87 -22.12 35.10
C GLU A 32 -16.04 -21.45 35.84
N GLY A 33 -17.21 -21.40 35.20
CA GLY A 33 -18.48 -21.70 35.87
C GLY A 33 -19.46 -20.56 36.17
N GLY A 34 -20.75 -20.87 35.94
CA GLY A 34 -21.89 -20.30 36.66
C GLY A 34 -22.90 -19.54 35.80
N GLU A 35 -23.86 -20.23 35.17
CA GLU A 35 -25.29 -20.26 35.57
C GLU A 35 -26.19 -19.22 34.85
N ASP A 36 -27.00 -19.76 33.95
CA ASP A 36 -28.26 -19.21 33.41
C ASP A 36 -29.35 -19.29 34.52
N PRO A 37 -30.33 -18.36 34.61
CA PRO A 37 -31.57 -18.63 33.87
C PRO A 37 -32.40 -17.40 33.40
N THR A 38 -32.98 -17.57 32.22
CA THR A 38 -34.38 -17.26 31.81
C THR A 38 -34.91 -15.83 31.93
N ARG A 39 -35.35 -15.27 30.79
CA ARG A 39 -36.62 -14.53 30.72
C ARG A 39 -37.25 -14.56 29.33
N ASP A 40 -38.53 -14.93 29.33
CA ASP A 40 -39.43 -15.16 28.20
C ASP A 40 -39.94 -13.89 27.50
N ASP A 41 -40.37 -14.11 26.24
CA ASP A 41 -41.53 -13.55 25.51
C ASP A 41 -41.67 -12.04 25.22
N GLU A 42 -41.61 -11.65 23.93
CA GLU A 42 -42.80 -11.41 23.08
C GLU A 42 -42.42 -11.00 21.62
N PRO A 43 -43.26 -11.29 20.60
CA PRO A 43 -42.96 -11.02 19.19
C PRO A 43 -43.74 -9.86 18.52
N ALA A 44 -43.11 -9.28 17.49
CA ALA A 44 -43.65 -8.61 16.28
C ALA A 44 -44.29 -7.20 16.44
N PRO A 45 -44.25 -6.28 15.42
CA PRO A 45 -44.66 -6.57 14.03
C PRO A 45 -43.83 -5.96 12.88
N MET A 46 -44.10 -6.53 11.70
CA MET A 46 -43.83 -6.03 10.34
C MET A 46 -44.54 -4.71 10.00
N GLY A 47 -43.91 -3.96 9.08
CA GLY A 47 -44.46 -2.84 8.30
C GLY A 47 -43.41 -1.72 8.20
N THR A 48 -43.08 -1.11 7.07
CA THR A 48 -43.71 -0.98 5.75
C THR A 48 -42.66 -0.53 4.72
N THR A 49 -42.90 -0.85 3.45
CA THR A 49 -42.27 -0.28 2.25
C THR A 49 -42.29 1.26 2.22
N GLY A 50 -41.16 1.87 1.89
CA GLY A 50 -41.02 3.31 1.64
C GLY A 50 -39.91 3.57 0.62
N ASP A 51 -40.33 3.80 -0.62
CA ASP A 51 -39.54 4.22 -1.77
C ASP A 51 -39.17 5.70 -1.63
N SER A 52 -37.88 6.07 -1.62
CA SER A 52 -37.42 7.45 -1.91
C SER A 52 -35.89 7.50 -2.09
N GLY A 53 -35.45 8.03 -3.22
CA GLY A 53 -34.05 8.06 -3.65
C GLY A 53 -33.07 8.66 -2.64
N SER A 54 -31.93 7.99 -2.49
CA SER A 54 -30.79 8.48 -1.71
C SER A 54 -29.64 8.77 -2.68
N SER A 55 -29.51 10.04 -3.03
CA SER A 55 -28.23 10.60 -3.48
C SER A 55 -27.30 10.56 -2.27
N THR A 56 -26.27 9.72 -2.30
CA THR A 56 -25.29 9.59 -1.22
C THR A 56 -24.38 10.82 -1.19
N GLY A 57 -24.93 11.95 -0.78
CA GLY A 57 -24.14 12.97 -0.11
C GLY A 57 -23.74 12.37 1.24
N GLU A 58 -22.48 11.95 1.34
CA GLU A 58 -21.93 11.48 2.60
C GLU A 58 -22.25 12.50 3.71
N PRO A 59 -22.74 12.05 4.88
CA PRO A 59 -23.03 12.96 5.98
C PRO A 59 -21.71 13.64 6.39
N TYR A 60 -21.66 14.96 6.25
CA TYR A 60 -20.61 15.80 6.81
C TYR A 60 -20.58 15.58 8.34
N VAL A 61 -19.67 14.72 8.79
CA VAL A 61 -19.28 14.63 10.19
C VAL A 61 -18.38 15.84 10.43
N PRO A 62 -18.67 16.73 11.39
CA PRO A 62 -17.77 17.84 11.72
C PRO A 62 -16.39 17.24 12.01
N SER A 63 -15.40 17.57 11.17
CA SER A 63 -14.05 17.06 11.34
C SER A 63 -13.53 17.52 12.69
N GLU A 64 -13.11 16.60 13.54
CA GLU A 64 -12.38 16.93 14.76
C GLU A 64 -11.11 17.70 14.36
N GLU A 65 -11.04 18.99 14.70
CA GLU A 65 -9.94 19.84 14.26
C GLU A 65 -8.60 19.31 14.79
N ALA A 66 -7.61 19.26 13.90
CA ALA A 66 -6.25 18.88 14.26
C ALA A 66 -5.72 19.75 15.41
N THR A 67 -5.02 19.15 16.36
CA THR A 67 -4.43 19.83 17.53
C THR A 67 -2.92 19.98 17.38
N ASP A 68 -2.31 20.99 18.00
CA ASP A 68 -0.85 21.10 18.14
C ASP A 68 -0.29 20.28 19.31
N GLN A 69 -1.16 19.60 20.07
CA GLN A 69 -0.78 18.73 21.19
C GLN A 69 -1.09 17.27 20.86
N CYS A 70 -0.08 16.50 20.53
CA CYS A 70 -0.13 15.07 20.23
C CYS A 70 -0.86 14.25 21.30
N ALA A 71 -0.69 14.60 22.59
CA ALA A 71 -1.41 13.91 23.67
C ALA A 71 -2.93 14.09 23.59
N LEU A 72 -3.40 15.15 22.94
CA LEU A 72 -4.81 15.49 22.75
C LEU A 72 -5.28 15.22 21.31
N ALA A 73 -4.50 14.47 20.52
CA ALA A 73 -4.81 14.21 19.12
C ALA A 73 -6.20 13.57 18.97
N PRO A 74 -7.12 14.17 18.18
CA PRO A 74 -8.45 13.62 17.93
C PRO A 74 -8.37 12.27 17.23
N SER A 75 -9.36 11.40 17.48
CA SER A 75 -9.38 10.06 16.93
C SER A 75 -10.14 10.03 15.61
N ILE A 76 -9.48 9.57 14.55
CA ILE A 76 -10.00 9.56 13.19
C ILE A 76 -10.04 8.14 12.61
N GLY A 77 -10.92 7.94 11.62
CA GLY A 77 -10.98 6.74 10.79
C GLY A 77 -10.61 7.03 9.34
N ALA A 78 -10.98 6.12 8.43
CA ALA A 78 -10.92 6.37 6.99
C ALA A 78 -11.77 7.59 6.61
N GLY A 79 -11.32 8.37 5.62
CA GLY A 79 -12.01 9.57 5.14
C GLY A 79 -11.06 10.74 4.91
N ARG A 80 -11.64 11.91 4.69
CA ARG A 80 -10.92 13.18 4.53
C ARG A 80 -11.07 14.01 5.81
N HIS A 81 -9.94 14.50 6.31
CA HIS A 81 -9.87 15.25 7.56
C HIS A 81 -9.21 16.60 7.30
N HIS A 82 -9.82 17.68 7.78
CA HIS A 82 -9.30 19.03 7.53
C HIS A 82 -8.60 19.59 8.76
N GLY A 83 -7.62 20.45 8.53
CA GLY A 83 -6.94 21.18 9.59
C GLY A 83 -6.30 22.47 9.09
N SER A 84 -5.70 23.22 10.00
CA SER A 84 -4.88 24.40 9.68
C SER A 84 -3.60 24.38 10.50
N MET A 85 -2.49 24.79 9.88
CA MET A 85 -1.22 25.03 10.55
C MET A 85 -1.19 26.38 11.28
N ARG A 86 -2.23 27.21 11.10
CA ARG A 86 -2.30 28.54 11.69
C ARG A 86 -2.32 28.47 13.21
N GLY A 87 -1.38 29.16 13.84
CA GLY A 87 -1.26 29.23 15.29
C GLY A 87 -0.78 27.92 15.94
N LYS A 88 -0.47 26.89 15.16
CA LYS A 88 0.14 25.66 15.66
C LYS A 88 1.62 25.91 15.93
N VAL A 89 2.17 25.22 16.91
CA VAL A 89 3.59 25.23 17.24
C VAL A 89 4.15 23.83 17.08
N SER A 90 5.47 23.71 17.01
CA SER A 90 6.14 22.41 16.97
C SER A 90 6.16 21.77 18.36
N GLU A 91 5.46 20.66 18.57
CA GLU A 91 5.55 19.90 19.83
C GLU A 91 6.64 18.81 19.75
N LEU A 92 6.74 18.10 18.63
CA LEU A 92 7.63 16.95 18.49
C LEU A 92 8.85 17.23 17.59
N GLY A 93 9.20 18.50 17.38
CA GLY A 93 10.25 18.90 16.44
C GLY A 93 9.78 18.90 14.97
N GLY A 94 8.47 18.85 14.75
CA GLY A 94 7.82 18.92 13.46
C GLY A 94 7.66 17.55 12.80
N ALA A 95 6.70 17.45 11.87
CA ALA A 95 6.42 16.20 11.17
C ALA A 95 7.66 15.68 10.44
N CYS A 96 7.90 14.37 10.58
CA CYS A 96 9.10 13.68 10.08
C CYS A 96 10.44 14.16 10.68
N GLY A 97 10.42 14.78 11.86
CA GLY A 97 11.62 15.34 12.49
C GLY A 97 12.21 16.53 11.72
N ARG A 98 11.39 17.18 10.88
CA ARG A 98 11.75 18.41 10.17
C ARG A 98 11.00 19.56 10.83
N GLU A 99 11.77 20.55 11.27
CA GLU A 99 11.32 21.74 12.00
C GLU A 99 10.07 22.40 11.38
N GLY A 100 9.32 23.09 12.24
CA GLY A 100 8.08 23.77 11.89
C GLY A 100 6.85 23.23 12.63
N PRO A 101 5.71 23.90 12.43
CA PRO A 101 4.49 23.56 13.14
C PRO A 101 3.99 22.16 12.75
N ASP A 102 3.44 21.46 13.72
CA ASP A 102 2.79 20.17 13.54
C ASP A 102 1.33 20.21 14.03
N ALA A 103 0.51 19.42 13.36
CA ALA A 103 -0.88 19.18 13.69
C ALA A 103 -1.09 17.67 13.77
N PHE A 104 -1.75 17.20 14.82
CA PHE A 104 -1.82 15.78 15.16
C PHE A 104 -3.23 15.23 15.01
N PHE A 105 -3.28 13.98 14.55
CA PHE A 105 -4.43 13.08 14.59
C PHE A 105 -4.02 11.73 15.17
N ARG A 106 -4.99 10.96 15.65
CA ARG A 106 -4.83 9.58 16.08
C ARG A 106 -5.70 8.69 15.20
N LEU A 107 -5.07 7.82 14.41
CA LEU A 107 -5.80 6.88 13.57
C LEU A 107 -5.96 5.55 14.30
N ASP A 108 -7.21 5.15 14.52
CA ASP A 108 -7.52 3.83 15.05
C ASP A 108 -7.79 2.86 13.90
N VAL A 109 -7.13 1.70 13.94
CA VAL A 109 -7.18 0.68 12.89
C VAL A 109 -8.04 -0.49 13.39
N PRO A 110 -9.34 -0.54 13.05
CA PRO A 110 -10.28 -1.48 13.68
C PRO A 110 -10.05 -2.94 13.27
N ARG A 111 -9.43 -3.16 12.10
CA ARG A 111 -9.11 -4.47 11.53
C ARG A 111 -7.72 -4.42 10.94
N ARG A 112 -7.06 -5.57 10.85
CA ARG A 112 -5.76 -5.70 10.15
C ARG A 112 -5.90 -5.09 8.76
N SER A 113 -5.12 -4.05 8.46
CA SER A 113 -5.35 -3.22 7.27
C SER A 113 -4.06 -2.64 6.72
N ASP A 114 -4.04 -2.43 5.41
CA ASP A 114 -3.17 -1.42 4.83
C ASP A 114 -3.77 -0.04 5.06
N VAL A 115 -2.92 0.93 5.40
CA VAL A 115 -3.30 2.32 5.65
C VAL A 115 -2.64 3.19 4.58
N TRP A 116 -3.42 3.87 3.76
CA TRP A 116 -2.91 4.90 2.85
C TRP A 116 -3.13 6.28 3.43
N LEU A 117 -2.12 7.13 3.32
CA LEU A 117 -2.11 8.48 3.84
C LEU A 117 -1.61 9.47 2.79
N GLN A 118 -2.31 10.58 2.60
CA GLN A 118 -1.85 11.70 1.79
C GLN A 118 -2.22 13.04 2.45
N GLY A 119 -1.26 13.95 2.53
CA GLY A 119 -1.49 15.33 2.94
C GLY A 119 -1.54 16.26 1.73
N LEU A 120 -2.56 17.12 1.66
CA LEU A 120 -2.76 18.13 0.63
C LEU A 120 -2.88 19.51 1.28
N GLY A 121 -1.94 20.40 1.00
CA GLY A 121 -1.92 21.76 1.57
C GLY A 121 -2.47 22.78 0.57
N VAL A 122 -3.04 23.89 1.07
CA VAL A 122 -3.49 25.00 0.22
C VAL A 122 -2.28 25.85 -0.20
N GLY A 123 -1.56 25.41 -1.24
CA GLY A 123 -0.39 26.13 -1.77
C GLY A 123 0.95 25.76 -1.12
N PHE A 124 0.99 24.67 -0.35
CA PHE A 124 2.22 24.05 0.15
C PHE A 124 2.10 22.52 0.10
N SER A 125 3.23 21.82 0.21
CA SER A 125 3.28 20.35 0.27
C SER A 125 3.43 19.91 1.74
N PRO A 126 2.38 19.42 2.40
CA PRO A 126 2.50 18.99 3.79
C PRO A 126 3.42 17.78 3.91
N ARG A 127 4.13 17.72 5.02
CA ARG A 127 4.81 16.51 5.48
C ARG A 127 3.85 15.69 6.32
N VAL A 128 3.78 14.39 6.07
CA VAL A 128 2.98 13.46 6.88
C VAL A 128 3.94 12.45 7.50
N GLY A 129 4.11 12.56 8.81
CA GLY A 129 4.88 11.62 9.63
C GLY A 129 3.96 10.71 10.42
N VAL A 130 4.33 9.43 10.52
CA VAL A 130 3.55 8.44 11.28
C VAL A 130 4.42 7.85 12.37
N LEU A 131 3.93 7.98 13.60
CA LEU A 131 4.51 7.39 14.79
C LEU A 131 3.63 6.24 15.28
N PRO A 132 4.21 5.25 15.97
CA PRO A 132 3.43 4.28 16.73
C PRO A 132 2.66 5.02 17.85
N HIS A 133 1.86 4.26 18.61
CA HIS A 133 0.92 4.72 19.65
C HIS A 133 1.35 5.89 20.58
N ALA A 134 2.65 6.11 20.77
CA ALA A 134 3.19 7.13 21.67
C ALA A 134 3.75 8.34 20.93
N CYS A 135 3.38 9.53 21.42
CA CYS A 135 4.03 10.80 21.07
C CYS A 135 5.52 10.73 21.44
N SER A 136 6.39 10.99 20.47
CA SER A 136 7.84 10.91 20.63
C SER A 136 8.52 11.91 19.70
N ASN A 137 9.48 12.66 20.23
CA ASN A 137 10.36 13.51 19.43
C ASN A 137 11.52 12.73 18.77
N ASP A 138 11.71 11.46 19.14
CA ASP A 138 12.68 10.57 18.52
C ASP A 138 12.15 9.97 17.21
N TRP A 139 12.00 10.83 16.19
CA TRP A 139 11.54 10.44 14.86
C TRP A 139 12.48 9.43 14.19
N ALA A 140 13.79 9.59 14.36
CA ALA A 140 14.77 8.78 13.65
C ALA A 140 14.70 7.29 14.02
N SER A 141 14.33 6.95 15.25
CA SER A 141 14.28 5.56 15.70
C SER A 141 12.87 4.94 15.74
N ARG A 142 11.82 5.77 15.78
CA ARG A 142 10.45 5.31 16.04
C ARG A 142 9.46 5.54 14.91
N MET A 143 9.81 6.30 13.89
CA MET A 143 8.90 6.60 12.79
C MET A 143 8.59 5.35 11.98
N VAL A 144 7.31 5.15 11.71
CA VAL A 144 6.79 4.06 10.87
C VAL A 144 6.80 4.48 9.39
N GLY A 145 6.55 5.77 9.12
CA GLY A 145 6.59 6.31 7.77
C GLY A 145 6.71 7.83 7.76
N CYS A 146 7.26 8.35 6.65
CA CYS A 146 7.28 9.77 6.33
C CYS A 146 7.04 9.97 4.85
N THR A 147 6.21 10.94 4.50
CA THR A 147 6.03 11.42 3.13
C THR A 147 5.88 12.94 3.09
N GLU A 148 6.09 13.53 1.92
CA GLU A 148 5.92 14.96 1.66
C GLU A 148 5.28 15.17 0.29
N GLY A 149 4.08 15.75 0.27
CA GLY A 149 3.33 16.07 -0.97
C GLY A 149 2.83 14.87 -1.79
N VAL A 150 3.17 13.63 -1.42
CA VAL A 150 2.73 12.40 -2.09
C VAL A 150 2.10 11.42 -1.10
N GLY A 151 1.18 10.58 -1.60
CA GLY A 151 0.56 9.54 -0.78
C GLY A 151 1.54 8.41 -0.47
N THR A 152 1.33 7.70 0.64
CA THR A 152 2.12 6.52 1.01
C THR A 152 1.25 5.45 1.67
N TRP A 153 1.63 4.18 1.48
CA TRP A 153 1.00 3.03 2.13
C TRP A 153 1.83 2.56 3.33
N LEU A 154 1.19 2.39 4.47
CA LEU A 154 1.66 1.54 5.55
C LEU A 154 0.98 0.19 5.38
N VAL A 155 1.75 -0.87 5.24
CA VAL A 155 1.22 -2.20 4.96
C VAL A 155 1.05 -3.00 6.24
N ASP A 156 0.01 -3.82 6.26
CA ASP A 156 -0.19 -4.84 7.29
C ASP A 156 -0.19 -4.28 8.74
N VAL A 157 -0.90 -3.18 8.94
CA VAL A 157 -1.08 -2.59 10.27
C VAL A 157 -2.04 -3.47 11.07
N PRO A 158 -1.67 -3.92 12.29
CA PRO A 158 -2.48 -4.87 13.05
C PRO A 158 -3.81 -4.26 13.50
N ALA A 159 -4.82 -5.12 13.67
CA ALA A 159 -6.10 -4.72 14.26
C ALA A 159 -5.90 -4.16 15.69
N GLY A 160 -6.65 -3.12 16.03
CA GLY A 160 -6.55 -2.41 17.30
C GLY A 160 -5.32 -1.50 17.41
N ALA A 161 -4.50 -1.37 16.36
CA ALA A 161 -3.42 -0.40 16.36
C ALA A 161 -3.99 1.02 16.44
N SER A 162 -3.28 1.88 17.15
CA SER A 162 -3.57 3.31 17.24
C SER A 162 -2.29 4.03 16.82
N LEU A 163 -2.33 4.68 15.66
CA LEU A 163 -1.21 5.38 15.04
C LEU A 163 -1.33 6.87 15.32
N VAL A 164 -0.22 7.53 15.62
CA VAL A 164 -0.18 8.99 15.70
C VAL A 164 0.25 9.53 14.34
N ILE A 165 -0.59 10.34 13.73
CA ILE A 165 -0.31 11.01 12.46
C ILE A 165 0.03 12.46 12.77
N SER A 166 1.20 12.89 12.34
CA SER A 166 1.64 14.29 12.38
C SER A 166 1.62 14.85 10.97
N VAL A 167 0.89 15.93 10.76
CA VAL A 167 0.95 16.73 9.54
C VAL A 167 1.76 17.97 9.86
N GLY A 168 2.74 18.33 9.04
CA GLY A 168 3.60 19.49 9.29
C GLY A 168 3.89 20.30 8.03
N ALA A 169 4.37 21.52 8.24
CA ALA A 169 4.71 22.46 7.18
C ALA A 169 6.11 23.06 7.41
N ASP A 170 6.76 23.51 6.34
CA ASP A 170 8.09 24.14 6.41
C ASP A 170 8.00 25.48 7.16
N ASP A 171 8.80 25.67 8.21
CA ASP A 171 8.76 26.88 9.05
C ASP A 171 9.20 28.15 8.32
N ALA A 172 9.89 28.00 7.19
CA ALA A 172 10.26 29.11 6.32
C ALA A 172 9.12 29.59 5.41
N LEU A 173 7.91 29.01 5.50
CA LEU A 173 6.77 29.50 4.74
C LEU A 173 6.40 30.93 5.19
N PRO A 174 6.43 31.94 4.29
CA PRO A 174 6.14 33.33 4.65
C PRO A 174 4.70 33.55 5.13
N LEU A 175 3.82 32.58 4.86
CA LEU A 175 2.39 32.61 5.19
C LEU A 175 2.11 32.54 6.70
N PHE A 176 3.08 32.14 7.53
CA PHE A 176 2.90 32.08 8.99
C PHE A 176 2.82 33.46 9.66
N ASP A 177 3.46 34.47 9.06
CA ASP A 177 3.45 35.84 9.59
C ASP A 177 2.24 36.66 9.10
N GLU A 178 1.48 36.13 8.15
CA GLU A 178 0.32 36.80 7.57
C GLU A 178 -0.96 36.48 8.35
N PRO A 179 -1.84 37.46 8.62
CA PRO A 179 -3.16 37.17 9.19
C PRO A 179 -3.98 36.28 8.23
N PRO A 180 -4.96 35.51 8.74
CA PRO A 180 -5.85 34.74 7.86
C PRO A 180 -6.57 35.69 6.89
N PRO A 181 -6.77 35.27 5.63
CA PRO A 181 -7.49 36.09 4.66
C PRO A 181 -8.93 36.35 5.14
N ALA A 182 -9.43 37.56 4.87
CA ALA A 182 -10.80 37.93 5.22
C ALA A 182 -11.85 37.15 4.39
N ASP A 183 -11.48 36.81 3.15
CA ASP A 183 -12.28 36.06 2.19
C ASP A 183 -11.44 34.94 1.55
N GLY A 184 -12.04 33.76 1.37
CA GLY A 184 -11.40 32.62 0.70
C GLY A 184 -10.77 31.59 1.67
N PRO A 185 -10.16 30.51 1.13
CA PRO A 185 -9.54 29.47 1.95
C PRO A 185 -8.26 29.98 2.64
N ASP A 186 -8.00 29.50 3.85
CA ASP A 186 -6.74 29.76 4.55
C ASP A 186 -5.58 29.10 3.79
N PRO A 187 -4.53 29.84 3.38
CA PRO A 187 -3.36 29.25 2.70
C PRO A 187 -2.52 28.34 3.61
N LEU A 188 -2.80 28.31 4.92
CA LEU A 188 -2.24 27.34 5.87
C LEU A 188 -3.20 26.18 6.17
N GLY A 189 -4.34 26.12 5.49
CA GLY A 189 -5.26 25.00 5.53
C GLY A 189 -4.67 23.76 4.84
N PHE A 190 -5.08 22.58 5.31
CA PHE A 190 -4.74 21.31 4.69
C PHE A 190 -5.88 20.29 4.79
N GLU A 191 -5.81 19.26 3.95
CA GLU A 191 -6.60 18.05 3.99
C GLU A 191 -5.66 16.84 4.18
N LEU A 192 -6.01 15.95 5.10
CA LEU A 192 -5.41 14.64 5.28
C LEU A 192 -6.42 13.60 4.79
N GLU A 193 -6.06 12.89 3.73
CA GLU A 193 -6.84 11.77 3.24
C GLU A 193 -6.29 10.46 3.82
N VAL A 194 -7.18 9.67 4.42
CA VAL A 194 -6.89 8.37 5.02
C VAL A 194 -7.75 7.32 4.34
N ARG A 195 -7.13 6.28 3.76
CA ARG A 195 -7.85 5.11 3.24
C ARG A 195 -7.40 3.87 3.97
N LEU A 196 -8.36 3.01 4.28
CA LEU A 196 -8.11 1.70 4.88
C LEU A 196 -8.50 0.63 3.87
N ARG A 197 -7.63 -0.37 3.69
CA ARG A 197 -7.98 -1.60 2.97
C ARG A 197 -7.70 -2.78 3.87
N ASN A 198 -8.74 -3.56 4.18
CA ASN A 198 -8.60 -4.73 5.05
C ASN A 198 -7.57 -5.73 4.46
N VAL A 199 -6.82 -6.37 5.34
CA VAL A 199 -5.98 -7.52 5.04
C VAL A 199 -6.66 -8.74 5.64
N LEU A 200 -7.06 -9.65 4.75
CA LEU A 200 -7.84 -10.86 5.03
C LEU A 200 -6.89 -12.01 5.38
N ASP A 201 -7.31 -12.87 6.30
CA ASP A 201 -6.56 -14.04 6.72
C ASP A 201 -6.85 -15.24 5.81
N GLU A 202 -6.09 -16.33 5.96
CA GLU A 202 -6.35 -17.58 5.23
C GLU A 202 -7.78 -18.09 5.51
N GLY A 203 -8.50 -18.45 4.45
CA GLY A 203 -9.87 -18.93 4.48
C GLY A 203 -10.93 -17.82 4.50
N ASP A 204 -10.54 -16.56 4.70
CA ASP A 204 -11.48 -15.44 4.63
C ASP A 204 -11.97 -15.24 3.19
N PRO A 205 -13.25 -14.91 3.00
CA PRO A 205 -13.80 -14.70 1.68
C PRO A 205 -13.36 -13.34 1.13
N CYS A 206 -12.83 -13.35 -0.10
CA CYS A 206 -12.13 -12.22 -0.70
C CYS A 206 -12.90 -11.52 -1.84
N GLU A 207 -14.08 -12.05 -2.17
CA GLU A 207 -15.05 -11.43 -3.07
C GLU A 207 -16.31 -10.98 -2.31
N PRO A 208 -17.07 -9.99 -2.82
CA PRO A 208 -16.80 -9.19 -4.03
C PRO A 208 -15.66 -8.18 -3.82
N PRO A 209 -15.18 -7.51 -4.90
CA PRO A 209 -14.22 -6.42 -4.81
C PRO A 209 -14.61 -5.40 -3.72
N GLY A 210 -13.64 -4.99 -2.90
CA GLY A 210 -13.84 -4.04 -1.80
C GLY A 210 -13.90 -4.66 -0.40
N ARG A 211 -13.98 -6.00 -0.25
CA ARG A 211 -13.83 -6.64 1.08
C ARG A 211 -12.45 -6.42 1.70
N GLY A 212 -11.41 -6.43 0.88
CA GLY A 212 -10.02 -6.31 1.31
C GLY A 212 -9.07 -6.93 0.29
N ARG A 213 -7.84 -7.18 0.71
CA ARG A 213 -6.89 -8.03 0.01
C ARG A 213 -6.51 -9.21 0.88
N CYS A 214 -6.11 -10.33 0.28
CA CYS A 214 -5.53 -11.43 1.03
C CYS A 214 -4.18 -11.05 1.65
N GLY A 215 -3.85 -11.67 2.80
CA GLY A 215 -2.58 -11.50 3.48
C GLY A 215 -1.39 -12.01 2.66
N SER A 216 -0.18 -11.60 3.02
CA SER A 216 1.05 -12.08 2.37
C SER A 216 1.12 -13.61 2.38
N GLY A 217 1.56 -14.21 1.26
CA GLY A 217 1.60 -15.68 1.08
C GLY A 217 0.27 -16.33 0.72
N THR A 218 -0.81 -15.54 0.57
CA THR A 218 -2.14 -16.03 0.15
C THR A 218 -2.65 -15.27 -1.07
N ALA A 219 -3.51 -15.90 -1.86
CA ALA A 219 -4.21 -15.25 -2.97
C ALA A 219 -5.71 -15.55 -2.94
N CYS A 220 -6.49 -14.65 -3.53
CA CYS A 220 -7.92 -14.86 -3.70
C CYS A 220 -8.16 -15.92 -4.78
N VAL A 221 -8.69 -17.07 -4.38
CA VAL A 221 -8.88 -18.23 -5.26
C VAL A 221 -10.29 -18.77 -5.09
N VAL A 222 -10.98 -19.00 -6.21
CA VAL A 222 -12.23 -19.78 -6.24
C VAL A 222 -11.85 -21.26 -6.11
N PRO A 223 -12.20 -21.93 -5.00
CA PRO A 223 -11.89 -23.34 -4.85
C PRO A 223 -12.68 -24.16 -5.91
N PRO A 224 -12.18 -25.35 -6.30
CA PRO A 224 -12.90 -26.18 -7.26
C PRO A 224 -14.28 -26.58 -6.70
N ALA A 225 -15.29 -26.63 -7.58
CA ALA A 225 -16.61 -27.12 -7.21
C ALA A 225 -16.50 -28.58 -6.69
N PRO A 226 -17.29 -28.95 -5.67
CA PRO A 226 -17.28 -30.32 -5.16
C PRO A 226 -17.69 -31.29 -6.26
N GLU A 227 -16.87 -32.31 -6.53
CA GLU A 227 -17.15 -33.33 -7.57
C GLU A 227 -18.44 -34.12 -7.30
N ASP A 228 -18.86 -34.19 -6.03
CA ASP A 228 -20.00 -34.97 -5.57
C ASP A 228 -21.35 -34.24 -5.71
N ASP A 229 -21.37 -32.96 -6.04
CA ASP A 229 -22.61 -32.17 -6.22
C ASP A 229 -22.47 -31.13 -7.35
N PRO A 230 -22.74 -31.53 -8.60
CA PRO A 230 -22.61 -30.64 -9.77
C PRO A 230 -23.65 -29.51 -9.80
N ASP A 231 -24.71 -29.59 -8.98
CA ASP A 231 -25.75 -28.56 -8.88
C ASP A 231 -25.50 -27.61 -7.70
N ALA A 232 -24.42 -27.80 -6.94
CA ALA A 232 -24.04 -26.90 -5.86
C ALA A 232 -23.75 -25.48 -6.40
N PRO A 233 -24.09 -24.43 -5.63
CA PRO A 233 -23.69 -23.08 -6.00
C PRO A 233 -22.16 -23.00 -6.12
N PRO A 234 -21.63 -22.14 -7.01
CA PRO A 234 -20.19 -21.95 -7.12
C PRO A 234 -19.65 -21.51 -5.76
N PRO A 235 -18.54 -22.08 -5.30
CA PRO A 235 -17.99 -21.72 -4.02
C PRO A 235 -17.47 -20.27 -4.04
N GLU A 236 -17.57 -19.59 -2.91
CA GLU A 236 -17.02 -18.23 -2.78
C GLU A 236 -15.49 -18.25 -2.91
N ALA A 237 -14.92 -17.22 -3.55
CA ALA A 237 -13.47 -17.04 -3.55
C ALA A 237 -12.97 -16.75 -2.13
N VAL A 238 -11.93 -17.46 -1.72
CA VAL A 238 -11.31 -17.34 -0.39
C VAL A 238 -9.80 -17.13 -0.50
N CYS A 239 -9.23 -16.50 0.51
CA CYS A 239 -7.78 -16.35 0.62
C CYS A 239 -7.12 -17.71 0.88
N THR A 240 -6.41 -18.22 -0.11
CA THR A 240 -5.78 -19.55 -0.09
C THR A 240 -4.27 -19.40 -0.05
N VAL A 241 -3.60 -20.18 0.80
CA VAL A 241 -2.12 -20.23 0.86
C VAL A 241 -1.59 -20.70 -0.48
N LEU A 242 -0.64 -19.94 -1.02
CA LEU A 242 0.08 -20.34 -2.21
C LEU A 242 1.28 -21.22 -1.80
N PRO A 243 1.40 -22.44 -2.35
CA PRO A 243 2.46 -23.38 -1.94
C PRO A 243 3.88 -22.95 -2.35
N GLY A 244 4.05 -21.84 -3.09
CA GLY A 244 5.28 -21.44 -3.76
C GLY A 244 5.97 -20.17 -3.26
N ASP A 245 5.68 -19.63 -2.07
CA ASP A 245 6.45 -18.50 -1.46
C ASP A 245 7.90 -18.87 -1.10
N THR A 246 8.68 -19.31 -2.10
CA THR A 246 10.01 -19.89 -1.97
C THR A 246 10.95 -19.52 -3.12
N CYS A 247 10.46 -18.82 -4.16
CA CYS A 247 11.18 -18.56 -5.42
C CYS A 247 11.79 -19.81 -6.09
N GLN A 248 11.47 -21.03 -5.64
CA GLN A 248 12.07 -22.27 -6.13
C GLN A 248 11.59 -22.61 -7.54
N THR A 249 10.41 -22.13 -7.90
CA THR A 249 9.75 -22.29 -9.21
C THR A 249 10.10 -21.16 -10.18
N ALA A 250 11.02 -20.25 -9.81
CA ALA A 250 11.35 -19.10 -10.63
C ALA A 250 11.90 -19.50 -12.01
N ILE A 251 11.39 -18.85 -13.05
CA ILE A 251 11.76 -19.12 -14.44
C ILE A 251 13.16 -18.52 -14.71
N PRO A 252 14.15 -19.30 -15.14
CA PRO A 252 15.49 -18.77 -15.41
C PRO A 252 15.49 -17.91 -16.67
N VAL A 253 16.03 -16.68 -16.56
CA VAL A 253 16.17 -15.73 -17.66
C VAL A 253 17.61 -15.23 -17.71
N ALA A 254 18.29 -15.38 -18.84
CA ALA A 254 19.64 -14.86 -19.01
C ALA A 254 19.59 -13.44 -19.58
N VAL A 255 20.19 -12.47 -18.89
CA VAL A 255 20.26 -11.07 -19.36
C VAL A 255 21.59 -10.87 -20.09
N PRO A 256 21.58 -10.60 -21.41
CA PRO A 256 22.80 -10.55 -22.20
C PRO A 256 23.65 -9.31 -21.92
N LEU A 257 24.93 -9.39 -22.28
CA LEU A 257 25.85 -8.24 -22.26
C LEU A 257 25.52 -7.20 -23.35
N THR A 258 24.90 -7.63 -24.45
CA THR A 258 24.68 -6.80 -25.64
C THR A 258 23.51 -5.83 -25.48
N PRO A 259 23.53 -4.68 -26.17
CA PRO A 259 22.38 -3.80 -26.26
C PRO A 259 21.17 -4.54 -26.84
N GLY A 260 19.97 -4.29 -26.30
CA GLY A 260 18.71 -4.89 -26.78
C GLY A 260 17.97 -5.77 -25.77
N GLY A 261 18.52 -5.98 -24.57
CA GLY A 261 17.80 -6.61 -23.46
C GLY A 261 17.36 -8.06 -23.71
N THR A 262 16.36 -8.49 -22.96
CA THR A 262 15.66 -9.78 -23.10
C THR A 262 14.18 -9.57 -22.88
N SER A 263 13.35 -10.15 -23.74
CA SER A 263 11.90 -10.09 -23.63
C SER A 263 11.37 -11.45 -23.18
N VAL A 264 10.42 -11.44 -22.25
CA VAL A 264 9.79 -12.63 -21.69
C VAL A 264 8.29 -12.48 -21.81
N GLU A 265 7.63 -13.44 -22.45
CA GLU A 265 6.17 -13.54 -22.50
C GLU A 265 5.66 -14.34 -21.30
N ILE A 266 4.68 -13.76 -20.60
CA ILE A 266 4.01 -14.35 -19.45
C ILE A 266 2.54 -14.54 -19.81
N ASP A 267 2.12 -15.80 -19.83
CA ASP A 267 0.71 -16.16 -19.96
C ASP A 267 0.01 -16.01 -18.58
N PRO A 268 -0.97 -15.09 -18.45
CA PRO A 268 -1.70 -14.89 -17.21
C PRO A 268 -2.54 -16.12 -16.82
N ALA A 269 -2.96 -16.95 -17.79
CA ALA A 269 -3.77 -18.14 -17.54
C ALA A 269 -2.98 -19.28 -16.90
N THR A 270 -1.65 -19.31 -17.03
CA THR A 270 -0.83 -20.34 -16.40
C THR A 270 -0.96 -20.24 -14.86
N PRO A 271 -1.13 -21.35 -14.10
CA PRO A 271 -1.28 -21.31 -12.65
C PRO A 271 -0.09 -20.67 -11.94
N GLN A 272 -0.39 -19.67 -11.12
CA GLN A 272 0.60 -18.85 -10.42
C GLN A 272 0.73 -19.39 -9.00
N THR A 273 1.96 -19.64 -8.55
CA THR A 273 2.22 -20.37 -7.30
C THR A 273 2.74 -19.49 -6.18
N ASP A 274 2.94 -18.21 -6.45
CA ASP A 274 3.79 -17.31 -5.67
C ASP A 274 3.06 -15.98 -5.40
N ALA A 275 3.27 -15.40 -4.22
CA ALA A 275 2.81 -14.06 -3.86
C ALA A 275 3.72 -13.45 -2.78
N HIS A 276 4.47 -12.41 -3.12
CA HIS A 276 5.53 -11.87 -2.27
C HIS A 276 5.32 -10.39 -1.93
N LEU A 277 5.53 -10.01 -0.67
CA LEU A 277 5.41 -8.61 -0.24
C LEU A 277 6.48 -7.69 -0.86
N HIS A 278 6.11 -6.61 -1.56
CA HIS A 278 7.02 -5.61 -2.13
C HIS A 278 6.87 -4.24 -1.44
N SER A 279 7.85 -3.33 -1.55
CA SER A 279 7.79 -2.03 -0.85
C SER A 279 6.80 -1.02 -1.44
N CYS A 280 6.51 -1.13 -2.74
CA CYS A 280 5.51 -0.33 -3.44
C CYS A 280 4.30 -1.16 -3.90
N GLY A 281 4.22 -2.44 -3.50
CA GLY A 281 3.19 -3.35 -4.03
C GLY A 281 3.29 -4.76 -3.46
N GLY A 282 2.96 -5.78 -4.24
CA GLY A 282 3.32 -7.18 -3.96
C GLY A 282 2.49 -7.94 -2.93
N ALA A 283 1.82 -7.26 -2.01
CA ALA A 283 0.98 -7.96 -1.05
C ALA A 283 -0.31 -8.59 -1.63
N ARG A 284 -0.50 -8.68 -2.97
CA ARG A 284 -1.82 -8.35 -3.55
C ARG A 284 -2.31 -9.14 -4.76
N SER A 285 -1.52 -9.99 -5.40
CA SER A 285 -2.04 -10.83 -6.48
C SER A 285 -1.07 -11.96 -6.83
N ARG A 286 -1.48 -12.79 -7.77
CA ARG A 286 -0.70 -13.90 -8.29
C ARG A 286 0.54 -13.39 -9.01
N GLU A 287 1.71 -13.92 -8.67
CA GLU A 287 2.97 -13.48 -9.27
C GLU A 287 3.64 -14.54 -10.16
N ARG A 288 4.34 -14.05 -11.18
CA ARG A 288 5.44 -14.79 -11.80
C ARG A 288 6.78 -14.31 -11.28
N VAL A 289 7.62 -15.26 -10.89
CA VAL A 289 9.00 -14.99 -10.48
C VAL A 289 9.96 -15.40 -11.59
N LEU A 290 10.79 -14.47 -12.03
CA LEU A 290 11.87 -14.69 -12.98
C LEU A 290 13.21 -14.62 -12.24
N ARG A 291 14.05 -15.64 -12.40
CA ARG A 291 15.43 -15.66 -11.88
C ARG A 291 16.37 -15.16 -12.96
N LEU A 292 16.82 -13.91 -12.81
CA LEU A 292 17.72 -13.25 -13.74
C LEU A 292 19.16 -13.70 -13.49
N THR A 293 19.81 -14.22 -14.53
CA THR A 293 21.26 -14.46 -14.54
C THR A 293 21.93 -13.27 -15.20
N LEU A 294 22.73 -12.54 -14.42
CA LEU A 294 23.45 -11.35 -14.85
C LEU A 294 24.92 -11.68 -15.18
N PRO A 295 25.58 -10.91 -16.06
CA PRO A 295 26.99 -11.13 -16.39
C PRO A 295 27.92 -10.96 -15.18
N GLU A 296 29.09 -11.62 -15.18
CA GLU A 296 30.02 -11.59 -14.03
C GLU A 296 30.64 -10.22 -13.72
N ILE A 297 30.55 -9.26 -14.65
CA ILE A 297 31.30 -8.00 -14.60
C ILE A 297 30.41 -6.82 -14.22
N GLY A 298 30.68 -6.27 -13.03
CA GLY A 298 30.26 -4.94 -12.58
C GLY A 298 28.94 -4.90 -11.80
N PRO A 299 28.60 -3.74 -11.20
CA PRO A 299 27.22 -3.45 -10.86
C PRO A 299 26.40 -3.32 -12.15
N HIS A 300 25.14 -3.73 -12.09
CA HIS A 300 24.23 -3.72 -13.23
C HIS A 300 23.10 -2.73 -12.97
N SER A 301 22.96 -1.73 -13.82
CA SER A 301 21.72 -0.94 -13.85
C SER A 301 20.72 -1.70 -14.72
N ILE A 302 19.62 -2.14 -14.12
CA ILE A 302 18.56 -2.89 -14.79
C ILE A 302 17.37 -1.96 -14.96
N VAL A 303 16.80 -1.97 -16.17
CA VAL A 303 15.55 -1.31 -16.51
C VAL A 303 14.56 -2.38 -16.95
N VAL A 304 13.38 -2.42 -16.34
CA VAL A 304 12.34 -3.38 -16.69
C VAL A 304 11.08 -2.63 -17.13
N HIS A 305 10.53 -3.03 -18.27
CA HIS A 305 9.27 -2.55 -18.81
C HIS A 305 8.27 -3.70 -18.87
N ALA A 306 7.02 -3.46 -18.48
CA ALA A 306 5.90 -4.34 -18.76
C ALA A 306 5.06 -3.74 -19.89
N SER A 307 4.48 -4.57 -20.75
CA SER A 307 3.59 -4.13 -21.83
C SER A 307 2.25 -3.58 -21.32
N HIS A 308 1.92 -3.85 -20.06
CA HIS A 308 0.69 -3.47 -19.38
C HIS A 308 1.01 -2.58 -18.16
N PRO A 309 0.46 -1.36 -18.07
CA PRO A 309 0.73 -0.45 -16.94
C PRO A 309 0.14 -0.96 -15.61
N GLU A 310 -0.85 -1.85 -15.65
CA GLU A 310 -1.48 -2.50 -14.50
C GLU A 310 -0.65 -3.66 -13.92
N VAL A 311 0.51 -3.98 -14.51
CA VAL A 311 1.44 -4.99 -14.01
C VAL A 311 2.39 -4.37 -13.01
N GLY A 312 2.42 -4.94 -11.79
CA GLY A 312 3.39 -4.55 -10.78
C GLY A 312 4.73 -5.22 -11.03
N LEU A 313 5.82 -4.53 -10.70
CA LEU A 313 7.18 -5.07 -10.85
C LEU A 313 7.95 -4.90 -9.55
N ALA A 314 8.73 -5.88 -9.14
CA ALA A 314 9.71 -5.71 -8.06
C ALA A 314 10.99 -6.49 -8.35
N LEU A 315 12.14 -5.91 -8.03
CA LEU A 315 13.45 -6.51 -8.28
C LEU A 315 14.22 -6.68 -6.97
N ARG A 316 14.72 -7.88 -6.70
CA ARG A 316 15.49 -8.24 -5.48
C ARG A 316 16.86 -8.81 -5.82
N ALA A 317 17.87 -8.52 -5.00
CA ALA A 317 19.22 -9.04 -5.20
C ALA A 317 20.04 -9.32 -3.93
N PRO A 318 20.73 -10.49 -3.86
CA PRO A 318 20.36 -11.80 -4.42
C PRO A 318 19.50 -12.58 -3.43
N GLY A 319 18.27 -12.94 -3.83
CA GLY A 319 17.40 -13.82 -3.06
C GLY A 319 15.92 -13.43 -3.09
N CYS A 320 15.13 -14.23 -2.39
CA CYS A 320 13.66 -14.15 -2.36
C CYS A 320 13.12 -13.25 -1.24
N LEU A 321 13.98 -12.61 -0.44
CA LEU A 321 13.54 -11.89 0.77
C LEU A 321 13.17 -10.44 0.46
N ALA A 322 12.04 -9.95 0.98
CA ALA A 322 11.60 -8.56 0.81
C ALA A 322 12.67 -7.53 1.24
N ALA A 323 13.49 -7.85 2.25
CA ALA A 323 14.59 -7.00 2.71
C ALA A 323 15.72 -6.81 1.66
N GLN A 324 15.71 -7.58 0.57
CA GLN A 324 16.68 -7.49 -0.52
C GLN A 324 16.14 -6.76 -1.75
N GLU A 325 14.96 -6.14 -1.64
CA GLU A 325 14.37 -5.34 -2.70
C GLU A 325 15.24 -4.13 -3.05
N ARG A 326 15.40 -3.89 -4.35
CA ARG A 326 16.24 -2.84 -4.93
C ARG A 326 15.44 -1.77 -5.63
N GLY A 327 14.22 -2.12 -6.04
CA GLY A 327 13.26 -1.21 -6.65
C GLY A 327 12.00 -1.97 -6.96
N CYS A 328 10.92 -1.23 -7.12
CA CYS A 328 9.63 -1.76 -7.51
C CYS A 328 8.76 -0.67 -8.16
N VAL A 329 7.70 -1.08 -8.84
CA VAL A 329 6.67 -0.24 -9.47
C VAL A 329 5.29 -0.75 -9.06
N ASP A 330 4.45 0.15 -8.53
CA ASP A 330 3.07 -0.14 -8.10
C ASP A 330 2.15 -0.21 -9.34
N PRO A 331 1.31 -1.26 -9.48
CA PRO A 331 0.36 -1.39 -10.59
C PRO A 331 -0.77 -0.33 -10.61
N VAL A 332 -0.99 0.43 -9.54
CA VAL A 332 -2.20 1.28 -9.37
C VAL A 332 -1.97 2.77 -9.74
N GLY A 333 -0.86 3.13 -10.39
CA GLY A 333 -0.54 4.52 -10.75
C GLY A 333 -0.89 4.92 -12.20
N GLU A 334 -1.32 6.17 -12.44
CA GLU A 334 -1.65 6.74 -13.78
C GLU A 334 -0.48 6.76 -14.80
N ALA A 335 0.71 6.31 -14.40
CA ALA A 335 1.82 6.05 -15.30
C ALA A 335 2.71 4.94 -14.70
N GLY A 336 2.40 3.68 -15.01
CA GLY A 336 3.32 2.56 -14.79
C GLY A 336 4.63 2.83 -15.53
N GLY A 337 5.59 3.45 -14.87
CA GLY A 337 6.91 3.74 -15.41
C GLY A 337 7.79 2.49 -15.39
N PRO A 338 8.94 2.49 -16.09
CA PRO A 338 9.88 1.40 -15.98
C PRO A 338 10.42 1.27 -14.56
N LEU A 339 10.60 0.03 -14.11
CA LEU A 339 11.38 -0.27 -12.92
C LEU A 339 12.85 -0.01 -13.23
N GLN A 340 13.53 0.77 -12.41
CA GLN A 340 14.97 1.02 -12.52
C GLN A 340 15.65 0.71 -11.20
N ALA A 341 16.68 -0.11 -11.23
CA ALA A 341 17.42 -0.49 -10.03
C ALA A 341 18.87 -0.87 -10.34
N GLU A 342 19.74 -0.69 -9.35
CA GLU A 342 21.12 -1.15 -9.39
C GLU A 342 21.27 -2.47 -8.64
N ILE A 343 21.94 -3.43 -9.28
CA ILE A 343 22.17 -4.77 -8.77
C ILE A 343 23.66 -5.03 -8.64
N GLU A 344 24.07 -5.44 -7.44
CA GLU A 344 25.40 -5.98 -7.19
C GLU A 344 25.33 -7.51 -7.19
N GLY A 345 26.01 -8.16 -8.14
CA GLY A 345 26.10 -9.61 -8.23
C GLY A 345 25.53 -10.17 -9.54
N MET A 346 25.61 -11.50 -9.65
CA MET A 346 25.30 -12.24 -10.88
C MET A 346 23.87 -12.79 -10.93
N GLU A 347 23.07 -12.54 -9.89
CA GLU A 347 21.73 -13.08 -9.75
C GLU A 347 20.78 -12.03 -9.17
N ALA A 348 19.58 -11.95 -9.75
CA ALA A 348 18.46 -11.18 -9.23
C ALA A 348 17.15 -11.93 -9.44
N PHE A 349 16.12 -11.56 -8.67
CA PHE A 349 14.78 -12.09 -8.82
C PHE A 349 13.85 -10.94 -9.20
N LEU A 350 13.18 -11.07 -10.35
CA LEU A 350 12.15 -10.16 -10.80
C LEU A 350 10.78 -10.79 -10.53
N PHE A 351 9.96 -10.08 -9.76
CA PHE A 351 8.60 -10.44 -9.41
C PHE A 351 7.67 -9.63 -10.31
N VAL A 352 6.84 -10.33 -11.07
CA VAL A 352 5.88 -9.77 -12.00
C VAL A 352 4.49 -10.03 -11.42
N GLU A 353 3.91 -8.98 -10.88
CA GLU A 353 2.59 -8.98 -10.26
C GLU A 353 1.53 -8.84 -11.35
N LEU A 354 0.72 -9.86 -11.55
CA LEU A 354 -0.27 -9.89 -12.62
C LEU A 354 -1.54 -9.12 -12.23
N PRO A 355 -2.23 -8.49 -13.20
CA PRO A 355 -3.54 -7.91 -12.91
C PRO A 355 -4.49 -8.98 -12.35
N PRO A 356 -5.52 -8.58 -11.58
CA PRO A 356 -6.60 -9.50 -11.25
C PRO A 356 -7.13 -10.10 -12.55
N ALA A 357 -7.40 -11.41 -12.57
CA ALA A 357 -8.01 -12.01 -13.75
C ALA A 357 -9.28 -11.24 -14.06
N LEU A 358 -9.52 -10.95 -15.34
CA LEU A 358 -10.73 -10.28 -15.79
C LEU A 358 -11.91 -11.26 -15.66
N GLY A 359 -12.30 -11.53 -14.41
CA GLY A 359 -13.52 -12.22 -14.04
C GLY A 359 -14.54 -11.18 -13.62
N ASP A 360 -15.48 -10.92 -14.53
CA ASP A 360 -16.76 -10.26 -14.27
C ASP A 360 -16.66 -8.83 -13.70
N GLU A 361 -16.44 -7.84 -14.59
CA GLU A 361 -17.18 -6.60 -14.37
C GLU A 361 -18.65 -7.00 -14.21
N PRO A 362 -19.38 -6.53 -13.18
CA PRO A 362 -20.79 -6.81 -13.06
C PRO A 362 -21.50 -6.14 -14.22
N ASP A 363 -21.64 -6.87 -15.33
CA ASP A 363 -22.46 -6.50 -16.46
C ASP A 363 -23.89 -6.37 -15.93
N GLY A 364 -24.26 -5.16 -15.55
CA GLY A 364 -25.65 -4.74 -15.37
C GLY A 364 -26.44 -4.76 -16.68
N GLY A 365 -25.89 -5.35 -17.74
CA GLY A 365 -26.52 -5.54 -19.04
C GLY A 365 -26.94 -6.99 -19.22
N THR A 366 -28.26 -7.23 -19.28
CA THR A 366 -28.86 -8.51 -19.69
C THR A 366 -28.61 -8.80 -21.17
N SER A 367 -27.36 -9.03 -21.55
CA SER A 367 -26.95 -9.43 -22.89
C SER A 367 -26.86 -10.95 -22.93
N THR A 368 -27.82 -11.61 -23.58
CA THR A 368 -27.80 -13.07 -23.83
C THR A 368 -26.87 -13.45 -24.99
N GLY A 369 -25.78 -12.70 -25.21
CA GLY A 369 -24.75 -13.06 -26.18
C GLY A 369 -23.75 -14.01 -25.52
N GLU A 370 -23.38 -15.10 -26.20
CA GLU A 370 -22.22 -15.91 -25.83
C GLU A 370 -21.03 -14.97 -25.54
N ILE A 371 -20.61 -14.92 -24.29
CA ILE A 371 -19.39 -14.22 -23.89
C ILE A 371 -18.26 -15.11 -24.39
N ASP A 372 -17.69 -14.75 -25.53
CA ASP A 372 -16.40 -15.25 -25.98
C ASP A 372 -15.41 -14.84 -24.89
N MET A 373 -15.00 -15.78 -24.04
CA MET A 373 -13.95 -15.57 -23.03
C MET A 373 -12.65 -15.32 -23.79
N GLY A 374 -12.48 -14.07 -24.25
CA GLY A 374 -11.34 -13.66 -25.04
C GLY A 374 -10.07 -14.09 -24.32
N GLU A 375 -9.25 -14.86 -25.01
CA GLU A 375 -7.93 -15.27 -24.55
C GLU A 375 -7.18 -14.00 -24.11
N GLU A 376 -6.91 -13.87 -22.80
CA GLU A 376 -6.17 -12.72 -22.26
C GLU A 376 -4.82 -12.65 -22.99
N ALA A 377 -4.49 -11.48 -23.53
CA ALA A 377 -3.24 -11.30 -24.26
C ALA A 377 -2.05 -11.57 -23.33
N PRO A 378 -0.97 -12.21 -23.82
CA PRO A 378 0.21 -12.46 -23.01
C PRO A 378 0.86 -11.12 -22.59
N ILE A 379 1.34 -11.08 -21.34
CA ILE A 379 2.07 -9.95 -20.79
C ILE A 379 3.52 -10.06 -21.23
N VAL A 380 4.05 -9.03 -21.88
CA VAL A 380 5.45 -8.97 -22.31
C VAL A 380 6.25 -8.16 -21.29
N VAL A 381 7.35 -8.73 -20.81
CA VAL A 381 8.28 -8.07 -19.90
C VAL A 381 9.64 -7.93 -20.58
N ASP A 382 10.04 -6.69 -20.85
CA ASP A 382 11.33 -6.35 -21.45
C ASP A 382 12.32 -5.95 -20.36
N ILE A 383 13.47 -6.62 -20.34
CA ILE A 383 14.53 -6.47 -19.33
C ILE A 383 15.78 -5.98 -20.04
N GLU A 384 16.15 -4.73 -19.78
CA GLU A 384 17.33 -4.10 -20.34
C GLU A 384 18.41 -3.87 -19.28
N ARG A 385 19.66 -4.06 -19.69
CA ARG A 385 20.82 -3.66 -18.90
C ARG A 385 21.35 -2.35 -19.45
N PHE A 386 21.38 -1.32 -18.62
CA PHE A 386 22.02 -0.06 -18.94
C PHE A 386 23.44 -0.07 -18.38
N GLU A 387 24.43 0.21 -19.22
CA GLU A 387 25.75 0.56 -18.72
C GLU A 387 25.74 2.06 -18.43
N PRO A 388 25.90 2.50 -17.16
CA PRO A 388 26.03 3.91 -16.88
C PRO A 388 27.22 4.41 -17.70
N SER A 389 26.96 5.33 -18.63
CA SER A 389 28.02 5.91 -19.44
C SER A 389 29.12 6.40 -18.51
N PRO A 390 30.37 5.91 -18.63
CA PRO A 390 31.48 6.35 -17.78
C PRO A 390 31.79 7.85 -17.98
N PHE A 391 31.16 8.48 -18.98
CA PHE A 391 31.19 9.90 -19.22
C PHE A 391 29.78 10.47 -19.05
N GLY A 392 29.51 11.06 -17.89
CA GLY A 392 28.37 11.96 -17.73
C GLY A 392 28.50 13.11 -18.74
N GLN A 393 27.61 13.14 -19.71
CA GLN A 393 27.39 14.28 -20.60
C GLN A 393 25.91 14.64 -20.55
#